data_AF-A0A7C9HIY2-F1
#
_entry.id   AF-A0A7C9HIY2-F1
#
_cell.length_a   1.000
_cell.length_b   1.000
_cell.length_c   1.000
_cell.angle_alpha   90.00
_cell.angle_beta   90.00
_cell.angle_gamma   90.00
#
_symmetry.space_group_name_H-M   'P 1'
#
loop_
_entity.id
_entity.type
_entity.pdbx_description
1 polymer ?
#
loop_
_entity_poly.entity_id
_entity_poly.type
_entity_poly.pdbx_seq_one_letter_code
_entity_poly.pdbx_strand_id
1 'polypeptide(L)'
;MSVTQDQTPPEAEAVLADEPEVRQALSEADRASVAGVVADHPSSPLAWAELADLADSEGRALDAFAYAVVAVDLARGSLEASGWRAGEPVPWSEESNRSYLRALDAERRAAARLGLDARAARAASDLEDADAEAPARIASEFTPTQVISVITDPLPPLPSPEATDGDPSDESAAPGAARED
;
A
#
# COMPACT_ATOMS: atom_id res chain seq x y z
N MET A 1 -24.68 45.58 25.06
CA MET A 1 -25.73 44.91 24.27
C MET A 1 -25.04 44.03 23.25
N SER A 2 -25.55 42.81 23.12
CA SER A 2 -24.86 41.61 22.64
C SER A 2 -24.38 41.70 21.20
N VAL A 3 -23.16 41.20 20.98
CA VAL A 3 -22.65 40.80 19.66
C VAL A 3 -23.39 39.52 19.29
N THR A 4 -24.29 39.58 18.31
CA THR A 4 -24.87 38.40 17.69
C THR A 4 -23.74 37.66 16.99
N GLN A 5 -23.32 36.52 17.55
CA GLN A 5 -22.50 35.58 16.81
C GLN A 5 -23.41 34.94 15.76
N ASP A 6 -23.17 35.30 14.51
CA ASP A 6 -23.69 34.62 13.33
C ASP A 6 -23.03 33.23 13.29
N GLN A 7 -23.63 32.26 14.00
CA GLN A 7 -23.24 30.86 13.88
C GLN A 7 -23.91 30.31 12.64
N THR A 8 -23.22 30.39 11.51
CA THR A 8 -23.47 29.53 10.35
C THR A 8 -23.52 28.08 10.86
N PRO A 9 -24.61 27.33 10.65
CA PRO A 9 -24.63 25.92 11.05
C PRO A 9 -23.51 25.19 10.31
N PRO A 10 -22.82 24.21 10.94
CA PRO A 10 -21.82 23.43 10.24
C PRO A 10 -22.51 22.76 9.05
N GLU A 11 -22.07 23.09 7.83
CA GLU A 11 -22.39 22.30 6.66
C GLU A 11 -22.03 20.85 7.01
N ALA A 12 -22.93 19.90 6.77
CA ALA A 12 -22.69 18.52 7.14
C ALA A 12 -21.49 18.00 6.34
N GLU A 13 -20.31 18.03 6.96
CA GLU A 13 -19.08 17.54 6.36
C GLU A 13 -19.28 16.06 6.05
N ALA A 14 -18.92 15.66 4.83
CA ALA A 14 -19.06 14.29 4.39
C ALA A 14 -18.04 13.43 5.12
N VAL A 15 -18.52 12.51 5.96
CA VAL A 15 -17.67 11.66 6.80
C VAL A 15 -17.98 10.19 6.51
N LEU A 16 -16.92 9.46 6.17
CA LEU A 16 -16.93 8.00 6.09
C LEU A 16 -17.14 7.36 7.47
N ALA A 17 -17.78 6.18 7.50
CA ALA A 17 -17.87 5.41 8.73
C ALA A 17 -16.46 5.10 9.25
N ASP A 18 -16.22 5.36 10.54
CA ASP A 18 -14.94 5.01 11.16
C ASP A 18 -14.86 3.49 11.34
N GLU A 19 -13.74 2.90 10.92
CA GLU A 19 -13.46 1.47 10.96
C GLU A 19 -12.23 1.19 11.84
N PRO A 20 -12.32 1.39 13.17
CA PRO A 20 -11.17 1.24 14.06
C PRO A 20 -10.66 -0.21 14.12
N GLU A 21 -11.54 -1.19 13.98
CA GLU A 21 -11.19 -2.61 13.93
C GLU A 21 -10.34 -2.94 12.69
N VAL A 22 -10.70 -2.40 11.52
CA VAL A 22 -9.93 -2.59 10.29
C VAL A 22 -8.58 -1.89 10.38
N ARG A 23 -8.55 -0.65 10.89
CA ARG A 23 -7.31 0.11 11.13
C ARG A 23 -6.37 -0.66 12.05
N GLN A 24 -6.89 -1.25 13.12
CA GLN A 24 -6.11 -2.09 14.02
C GLN A 24 -5.58 -3.33 13.31
N ALA A 25 -6.44 -4.08 12.62
CA ALA A 25 -6.06 -5.29 11.89
C ALA A 25 -4.96 -5.02 10.86
N LEU A 26 -5.06 -3.90 10.12
CA LEU A 26 -4.03 -3.47 9.17
C LEU A 26 -2.71 -3.08 9.85
N SER A 27 -2.76 -2.47 11.04
CA SER A 27 -1.55 -2.10 11.79
C SER A 27 -0.80 -3.31 12.37
N GLU A 28 -1.53 -4.40 12.66
CA GLU A 28 -0.99 -5.66 13.17
C GLU A 28 -0.60 -6.63 12.03
N ALA A 29 -1.16 -6.45 10.84
CA ALA A 29 -0.91 -7.28 9.67
C ALA A 29 0.50 -7.04 9.09
N ASP A 30 1.15 -8.13 8.69
CA ASP A 30 2.27 -8.05 7.76
C ASP A 30 1.77 -7.88 6.31
N ARG A 31 2.70 -7.60 5.39
CA ARG A 31 2.38 -7.40 3.97
C ARG A 31 1.66 -8.60 3.35
N ALA A 32 1.99 -9.83 3.77
CA ALA A 32 1.36 -11.04 3.23
C ALA A 32 -0.08 -11.23 3.74
N SER A 33 -0.43 -10.64 4.88
CA SER A 33 -1.71 -10.81 5.56
C SER A 33 -2.77 -9.77 5.17
N VAL A 34 -2.41 -8.70 4.46
CA VAL A 34 -3.35 -7.63 4.03
C VAL A 34 -4.53 -8.20 3.21
N ALA A 35 -4.27 -9.17 2.34
CA ALA A 35 -5.34 -9.83 1.57
C ALA A 35 -6.33 -10.60 2.48
N GLY A 36 -5.85 -11.15 3.60
CA GLY A 36 -6.70 -11.76 4.63
C GLY A 36 -7.60 -10.73 5.31
N VAL A 37 -7.05 -9.55 5.65
CA VAL A 37 -7.85 -8.45 6.22
C VAL A 37 -8.97 -8.02 5.27
N VAL A 38 -8.72 -7.96 3.95
CA VAL A 38 -9.77 -7.70 2.95
C VAL A 38 -10.82 -8.82 2.92
N ALA A 39 -10.41 -10.08 3.05
CA ALA A 39 -11.34 -11.21 3.07
C ALA A 39 -12.24 -11.19 4.32
N ASP A 40 -11.72 -10.75 5.46
CA ASP A 40 -12.46 -10.60 6.72
C ASP A 40 -13.35 -9.34 6.73
N HIS A 41 -12.94 -8.29 6.02
CA HIS A 41 -13.62 -7.00 5.92
C HIS A 41 -13.88 -6.57 4.46
N PRO A 42 -14.65 -7.34 3.67
CA PRO A 42 -14.77 -7.12 2.22
C PRO A 42 -15.51 -5.83 1.84
N SER A 43 -16.27 -5.23 2.76
CA SER A 43 -16.95 -3.95 2.56
C SER A 43 -16.10 -2.73 2.95
N SER A 44 -14.91 -2.93 3.52
CA SER A 44 -14.09 -1.82 4.02
C SER A 44 -13.31 -1.16 2.90
N PRO A 45 -13.59 0.11 2.54
CA PRO A 45 -12.77 0.83 1.56
C PRO A 45 -11.31 0.98 2.02
N LEU A 46 -11.07 1.06 3.34
CA LEU A 46 -9.72 1.17 3.90
C LEU A 46 -8.89 -0.08 3.61
N ALA A 47 -9.44 -1.28 3.82
CA ALA A 47 -8.74 -2.53 3.56
C ALA A 47 -8.36 -2.68 2.07
N TRP A 48 -9.27 -2.30 1.16
CA TRP A 48 -9.00 -2.31 -0.28
C TRP A 48 -7.96 -1.26 -0.70
N ALA A 49 -7.97 -0.07 -0.09
CA ALA A 49 -6.98 0.97 -0.36
C ALA A 49 -5.56 0.53 0.03
N GLU A 50 -5.39 -0.11 1.19
CA GLU A 50 -4.09 -0.67 1.59
C GLU A 50 -3.64 -1.80 0.66
N LEU A 51 -4.55 -2.66 0.22
CA LEU A 51 -4.23 -3.72 -0.72
C LEU A 51 -3.78 -3.15 -2.08
N ALA A 52 -4.38 -2.05 -2.53
CA ALA A 52 -3.99 -1.33 -3.73
C ALA A 52 -2.57 -0.74 -3.62
N ASP A 53 -2.27 -0.08 -2.50
CA ASP A 53 -0.94 0.48 -2.22
C ASP A 53 0.13 -0.63 -2.13
N LEU A 54 -0.19 -1.76 -1.49
CA LEU A 54 0.69 -2.92 -1.44
C LEU A 54 0.98 -3.45 -2.86
N ALA A 55 -0.04 -3.66 -3.68
CA ALA A 55 0.13 -4.13 -5.05
C ALA A 55 0.97 -3.15 -5.90
N ASP A 56 0.77 -1.84 -5.74
CA ASP A 56 1.59 -0.83 -6.45
C ASP A 56 3.05 -0.88 -6.03
N SER A 57 3.32 -1.11 -4.73
CA SER A 57 4.67 -1.25 -4.18
C SER A 57 5.41 -2.49 -4.69
N GLU A 58 4.67 -3.53 -5.10
CA GLU A 58 5.19 -4.75 -5.72
C GLU A 58 5.28 -4.64 -7.25
N GLY A 59 4.91 -3.49 -7.83
CA GLY A 59 4.91 -3.27 -9.28
C GLY A 59 3.73 -3.93 -10.00
N ARG A 60 2.73 -4.44 -9.27
CA ARG A 60 1.53 -5.09 -9.84
C ARG A 60 0.49 -4.03 -10.22
N ALA A 61 0.78 -3.24 -11.26
CA ALA A 61 -0.05 -2.09 -11.65
C ALA A 61 -1.50 -2.46 -12.00
N LEU A 62 -1.73 -3.62 -12.62
CA LEU A 62 -3.09 -4.09 -12.93
C LEU A 62 -3.90 -4.38 -11.65
N ASP A 63 -3.28 -5.08 -10.69
CA ASP A 63 -3.90 -5.44 -9.41
C ASP A 63 -4.16 -4.17 -8.59
N ALA A 64 -3.18 -3.28 -8.50
CA ALA A 64 -3.31 -1.99 -7.82
C ALA A 64 -4.48 -1.17 -8.37
N PHE A 65 -4.62 -1.12 -9.71
CA PHE A 65 -5.75 -0.44 -10.34
C PHE A 65 -7.08 -1.10 -9.99
N ALA A 66 -7.18 -2.42 -10.08
CA ALA A 66 -8.42 -3.13 -9.77
C ALA A 66 -8.85 -2.94 -8.30
N TYR A 67 -7.90 -3.03 -7.36
CA TYR A 67 -8.16 -2.84 -5.94
C TYR A 67 -8.54 -1.39 -5.61
N ALA A 68 -7.88 -0.41 -6.22
CA ALA A 68 -8.19 1.00 -6.03
C ALA A 68 -9.61 1.35 -6.52
N VAL A 69 -10.04 0.80 -7.66
CA VAL A 69 -11.41 1.01 -8.16
C VAL A 69 -12.45 0.47 -7.16
N VAL A 70 -12.22 -0.72 -6.59
CA VAL A 70 -13.12 -1.28 -5.56
C VAL A 70 -13.15 -0.41 -4.31
N ALA A 71 -12.00 0.08 -3.85
CA ALA A 71 -11.91 0.97 -2.70
C ALA A 71 -12.69 2.28 -2.93
N VAL A 72 -12.54 2.90 -4.11
CA VAL A 72 -13.26 4.13 -4.50
C VAL A 72 -14.77 3.89 -4.54
N ASP A 73 -15.23 2.79 -5.14
CA ASP A 73 -16.66 2.49 -5.24
C ASP A 73 -17.31 2.24 -3.87
N LEU A 74 -16.63 1.49 -2.98
CA LEU A 74 -17.10 1.26 -1.61
C LEU A 74 -17.14 2.54 -0.79
N ALA A 75 -16.11 3.37 -0.89
CA ALA A 75 -16.05 4.66 -0.20
C ALA A 75 -17.16 5.60 -0.66
N ARG A 76 -17.41 5.70 -1.97
CA ARG A 76 -18.53 6.49 -2.52
C ARG A 76 -19.86 5.99 -2.02
N GLY A 77 -20.09 4.67 -2.05
CA GLY A 77 -21.32 4.08 -1.53
C GLY A 77 -21.56 4.40 -0.05
N SER A 78 -20.51 4.38 0.78
CA SER A 78 -20.62 4.78 2.19
C SER A 78 -20.84 6.28 2.38
N LEU A 79 -20.22 7.13 1.57
CA LEU A 79 -20.45 8.58 1.60
C LEU A 79 -21.88 8.93 1.18
N GLU A 80 -22.37 8.33 0.10
CA GLU A 80 -23.74 8.50 -0.39
C GLU A 80 -24.77 8.06 0.66
N ALA A 81 -24.49 6.98 1.40
CA ALA A 81 -25.32 6.54 2.52
C ALA A 81 -25.38 7.57 3.67
N SER A 82 -24.32 8.36 3.86
CA SER A 82 -24.27 9.49 4.80
C SER A 82 -24.89 10.78 4.26
N GLY A 83 -25.40 10.78 3.01
CA GLY A 83 -26.06 11.92 2.38
C GLY A 83 -25.16 12.80 1.51
N TRP A 84 -23.89 12.41 1.32
CA TRP A 84 -22.97 13.08 0.40
C TRP A 84 -23.39 12.91 -1.05
N ARG A 85 -23.05 13.89 -1.89
CA ARG A 85 -23.19 13.80 -3.35
C ARG A 85 -21.86 13.99 -4.05
N ALA A 86 -21.70 13.31 -5.18
CA ALA A 86 -20.52 13.49 -6.04
C ALA A 86 -20.24 14.97 -6.34
N GLY A 87 -19.05 15.43 -5.98
CA GLY A 87 -18.60 16.82 -6.11
C GLY A 87 -18.74 17.67 -4.85
N GLU A 88 -19.36 17.16 -3.78
CA GLU A 88 -19.26 17.79 -2.47
C GLU A 88 -17.88 17.50 -1.84
N PRO A 89 -17.32 18.43 -1.05
CA PRO A 89 -16.00 18.30 -0.46
C PRO A 89 -15.93 17.13 0.54
N VAL A 90 -14.77 16.47 0.58
CA VAL A 90 -14.47 15.37 1.50
C VAL A 90 -13.12 15.67 2.16
N PRO A 91 -13.10 16.34 3.32
CA PRO A 91 -11.88 16.91 3.88
C PRO A 91 -10.92 15.83 4.42
N TRP A 92 -9.62 16.05 4.21
CA TRP A 92 -8.51 15.22 4.71
C TRP A 92 -8.36 15.23 6.23
N SER A 93 -8.87 16.28 6.89
CA SER A 93 -8.84 16.44 8.35
C SER A 93 -9.47 15.24 9.06
N GLU A 94 -10.55 14.71 8.48
CA GLU A 94 -11.25 13.53 8.97
C GLU A 94 -10.49 12.26 8.59
N GLU A 95 -10.09 11.49 9.61
CA GLU A 95 -9.25 10.32 9.39
C GLU A 95 -9.95 9.23 8.56
N SER A 96 -11.26 9.01 8.78
CA SER A 96 -12.06 8.05 8.03
C SER A 96 -12.07 8.36 6.52
N ASN A 97 -12.06 9.65 6.17
CA ASN A 97 -12.08 10.13 4.78
C ASN A 97 -10.79 9.85 4.02
N ARG A 98 -9.67 9.67 4.73
CA ARG A 98 -8.37 9.41 4.09
C ARG A 98 -8.37 8.13 3.26
N SER A 99 -9.21 7.15 3.60
CA SER A 99 -9.37 5.93 2.79
C SER A 99 -9.84 6.24 1.36
N TYR A 100 -10.83 7.11 1.20
CA TYR A 100 -11.31 7.57 -0.10
C TYR A 100 -10.25 8.35 -0.88
N LEU A 101 -9.63 9.33 -0.23
CA LEU A 101 -8.64 10.21 -0.85
C LEU A 101 -7.39 9.42 -1.28
N ARG A 102 -6.94 8.47 -0.46
CA ARG A 102 -5.84 7.55 -0.81
C ARG A 102 -6.23 6.60 -1.93
N ALA A 103 -7.46 6.08 -1.95
CA ALA A 103 -7.94 5.22 -3.03
C ALA A 103 -7.96 5.96 -4.38
N LEU A 104 -8.41 7.22 -4.42
CA LEU A 104 -8.35 8.05 -5.62
C LEU A 104 -6.92 8.26 -6.12
N ASP A 105 -5.97 8.55 -5.22
CA ASP A 105 -4.56 8.70 -5.61
C ASP A 105 -3.95 7.38 -6.11
N ALA A 106 -4.25 6.25 -5.46
CA ALA A 106 -3.84 4.92 -5.91
C ALA A 106 -4.39 4.60 -7.30
N GLU A 107 -5.66 4.91 -7.54
CA GLU A 107 -6.31 4.71 -8.83
C GLU A 107 -5.67 5.59 -9.91
N ARG A 108 -5.41 6.86 -9.61
CA ARG A 108 -4.72 7.82 -10.48
C ARG A 108 -3.34 7.30 -10.89
N ARG A 109 -2.53 6.87 -9.91
CA ARG A 109 -1.18 6.34 -10.14
C ARG A 109 -1.20 5.07 -10.98
N ALA A 110 -2.03 4.10 -10.62
CA ALA A 110 -2.11 2.83 -11.31
C ALA A 110 -2.65 2.99 -12.74
N ALA A 111 -3.68 3.84 -12.94
CA ALA A 111 -4.21 4.18 -14.26
C ALA A 111 -3.13 4.80 -15.15
N ALA A 112 -2.33 5.74 -14.62
CA ALA A 112 -1.22 6.33 -15.37
C ALA A 112 -0.17 5.30 -15.79
N ARG A 113 0.17 4.34 -14.92
CA ARG A 113 1.10 3.24 -15.24
C ARG A 113 0.56 2.32 -16.34
N LEU A 114 -0.76 2.16 -16.43
CA LEU A 114 -1.43 1.35 -17.45
C LEU A 114 -1.71 2.11 -18.77
N GLY A 115 -1.38 3.42 -18.85
CA GLY A 115 -1.69 4.26 -20.02
C GLY A 115 -3.17 4.63 -20.14
N LEU A 116 -3.92 4.57 -19.04
CA LEU A 116 -5.34 4.95 -18.98
C LEU A 116 -5.47 6.46 -18.64
N ASP A 117 -4.95 7.32 -19.50
CA ASP A 117 -4.77 8.76 -19.20
C ASP A 117 -6.07 9.47 -18.83
N ALA A 118 -7.17 9.17 -19.51
CA ALA A 118 -8.48 9.76 -19.20
C ALA A 118 -8.98 9.36 -17.81
N ARG A 119 -8.70 8.13 -17.37
CA ARG A 119 -9.07 7.63 -16.05
C ARG A 119 -8.20 8.27 -14.97
N ALA A 120 -6.89 8.36 -15.22
CA ALA A 120 -5.97 9.05 -14.32
C ALA A 120 -6.34 10.53 -14.15
N ALA A 121 -6.66 11.23 -15.23
CA ALA A 121 -7.10 12.63 -15.18
C ALA A 121 -8.41 12.81 -14.40
N ARG A 122 -9.37 11.89 -14.56
CA ARG A 122 -10.62 11.94 -13.80
C ARG A 122 -10.39 11.70 -12.31
N ALA A 123 -9.59 10.71 -11.94
CA ALA A 123 -9.26 10.44 -10.54
C ALA A 123 -8.51 11.61 -9.89
N ALA A 124 -7.62 12.28 -10.63
CA ALA A 124 -6.96 13.50 -10.17
C ALA A 124 -7.94 14.64 -9.92
N SER A 125 -8.86 14.91 -10.86
CA SER A 125 -9.92 15.90 -10.69
C SER A 125 -10.81 15.59 -9.49
N ASP A 126 -11.26 14.33 -9.36
CA ASP A 126 -12.10 13.91 -8.23
C ASP A 126 -11.38 14.10 -6.88
N LEU A 127 -10.06 13.90 -6.84
CA LEU A 127 -9.24 14.11 -5.64
C LEU A 127 -9.09 15.59 -5.31
N GLU A 128 -8.79 16.43 -6.30
CA GLU A 128 -8.66 17.89 -6.14
C GLU A 128 -9.99 18.55 -5.76
N ASP A 129 -11.10 18.09 -6.35
CA ASP A 129 -12.46 18.55 -6.03
C ASP A 129 -12.87 18.15 -4.61
N ALA A 130 -12.43 16.98 -4.14
CA ALA A 130 -12.72 16.51 -2.79
C ALA A 130 -11.94 17.29 -1.72
N ASP A 131 -10.63 17.44 -1.91
CA ASP A 131 -9.76 18.26 -1.04
C ASP A 131 -8.47 18.65 -1.79
N ALA A 132 -8.26 19.95 -1.97
CA ALA A 132 -7.11 20.50 -2.69
C ALA A 132 -5.76 20.26 -1.99
N GLU A 133 -5.73 20.06 -0.66
CA GLU A 133 -4.51 19.71 0.07
C GLU A 133 -4.18 18.22 -0.03
N ALA A 134 -5.18 17.35 -0.26
CA ALA A 134 -5.01 15.90 -0.20
C ALA A 134 -3.88 15.36 -1.12
N PRO A 135 -3.74 15.78 -2.40
CA PRO A 135 -2.62 15.30 -3.23
C PRO A 135 -1.25 15.57 -2.60
N ALA A 136 -1.04 16.75 -2.04
CA ALA A 136 0.21 17.13 -1.41
C ALA A 136 0.44 16.40 -0.08
N ARG A 137 -0.63 16.23 0.71
CA ARG A 137 -0.59 15.46 1.98
C ARG A 137 -0.25 14.00 1.72
N ILE A 138 -0.93 13.34 0.78
CA ILE A 138 -0.66 11.95 0.39
C ILE A 138 0.79 11.80 -0.07
N ALA A 139 1.25 12.70 -0.94
CA ALA A 139 2.63 12.66 -1.42
C ALA A 139 3.68 12.84 -0.31
N SER A 140 3.35 13.49 0.81
CA SER A 140 4.24 13.70 1.95
C SER A 140 4.12 12.58 3.00
N GLU A 141 2.91 12.30 3.45
CA GLU A 141 2.59 11.41 4.58
C GLU A 141 2.55 9.94 4.17
N PHE A 142 2.17 9.67 2.92
CA PHE A 142 2.01 8.33 2.34
C PHE A 142 2.91 8.14 1.11
N THR A 143 4.05 8.88 1.08
CA THR A 143 5.20 8.58 0.20
C THR A 143 5.38 7.05 0.19
N PRO A 144 5.59 6.38 -0.97
CA PRO A 144 5.72 4.93 -1.05
C PRO A 144 6.88 4.42 -0.16
N THR A 145 6.61 4.27 1.13
CA THR A 145 7.56 3.92 2.19
C THR A 145 7.49 2.43 2.40
N GLN A 146 7.66 1.74 1.28
CA GLN A 146 8.24 0.41 1.25
C GLN A 146 9.55 0.43 0.45
N VAL A 147 10.23 1.59 0.43
CA VAL A 147 11.66 1.72 0.10
C VAL A 147 12.49 2.00 1.35
N ILE A 148 12.26 1.25 2.44
CA ILE A 148 13.35 0.92 3.35
C ILE A 148 14.01 -0.31 2.75
N SER A 149 14.99 -0.06 1.88
CA SER A 149 16.01 -1.06 1.61
C SER A 149 16.73 -1.30 2.93
N VAL A 150 16.58 -2.53 3.44
CA VAL A 150 17.43 -3.12 4.47
C VAL A 150 18.88 -2.68 4.22
N ILE A 151 19.47 -1.93 5.15
CA ILE A 151 20.93 -1.96 5.28
C ILE A 151 21.22 -3.38 5.73
N THR A 152 21.50 -4.26 4.78
CA THR A 152 22.09 -5.55 5.10
C THR A 152 23.46 -5.22 5.67
N ASP A 153 23.71 -5.58 6.92
CA ASP A 153 25.05 -5.56 7.48
C ASP A 153 25.95 -6.35 6.52
N PRO A 154 27.11 -5.81 6.07
CA PRO A 154 27.95 -6.52 5.13
C PRO A 154 28.38 -7.85 5.77
N LEU A 155 28.03 -8.96 5.11
CA LEU A 155 28.45 -10.31 5.49
C LEU A 155 29.94 -10.28 5.86
N PRO A 156 30.34 -10.68 7.09
CA PRO A 156 31.75 -10.76 7.43
C PRO A 156 32.44 -11.70 6.43
N PRO A 157 33.64 -11.34 5.94
CA PRO A 157 34.33 -12.16 4.95
C PRO A 157 34.52 -13.57 5.49
N LEU A 158 34.06 -14.57 4.72
CA LEU A 158 34.33 -15.97 5.03
C LEU A 158 35.85 -16.16 5.10
N PRO A 159 36.38 -16.91 6.09
CA PRO A 159 37.79 -17.26 6.09
C PRO A 159 38.12 -18.01 4.79
N SER A 160 39.14 -17.54 4.08
CA SER A 160 39.66 -18.23 2.92
C SER A 160 40.18 -19.61 3.36
N PRO A 161 39.97 -20.69 2.58
CA PRO A 161 40.68 -21.93 2.85
C PRO A 161 42.17 -21.66 2.64
N GLU A 162 42.92 -21.64 3.73
CA GLU A 162 44.37 -21.64 3.69
C GLU A 162 44.78 -22.95 2.99
N ALA A 163 45.28 -22.80 1.76
CA ALA A 163 45.89 -23.88 1.03
C ALA A 163 47.16 -24.27 1.78
N THR A 164 47.08 -25.35 2.56
CA THR A 164 48.27 -26.07 3.01
C THR A 164 48.89 -26.72 1.78
N ASP A 165 49.77 -25.99 1.10
CA ASP A 165 50.73 -26.56 0.16
C ASP A 165 51.72 -27.42 0.97
N GLY A 166 51.41 -28.71 1.04
CA GLY A 166 52.29 -29.77 1.55
C GLY A 166 52.59 -30.76 0.43
N ASP A 167 53.73 -30.52 -0.22
CA ASP A 167 54.55 -31.33 -1.13
C ASP A 167 54.07 -32.76 -1.52
N PRO A 168 54.06 -33.11 -2.83
CA PRO A 168 53.85 -34.47 -3.30
C PRO A 168 55.19 -35.24 -3.37
N SER A 169 55.45 -36.09 -2.38
CA SER A 169 56.49 -37.13 -2.47
C SER A 169 55.84 -38.52 -2.56
N ASP A 170 55.77 -39.00 -3.80
CA ASP A 170 55.98 -40.36 -4.31
C ASP A 170 55.80 -41.55 -3.33
N GLU A 171 54.85 -42.46 -3.62
CA GLU A 171 55.20 -43.88 -3.76
C GLU A 171 54.08 -44.69 -4.47
N SER A 172 54.46 -45.18 -5.64
CA SER A 172 53.87 -46.25 -6.45
C SER A 172 53.32 -47.46 -5.67
N ALA A 173 52.08 -47.90 -5.99
CA ALA A 173 51.80 -49.27 -6.46
C ALA A 173 50.30 -49.50 -6.75
N ALA A 174 49.99 -49.80 -8.00
CA ALA A 174 48.86 -50.64 -8.41
C ALA A 174 49.47 -51.93 -9.03
N PRO A 175 48.74 -53.05 -9.28
CA PRO A 175 47.28 -53.17 -9.32
C PRO A 175 46.73 -54.42 -8.59
N GLY A 176 45.39 -54.52 -8.58
CA GLY A 176 44.64 -55.50 -7.80
C GLY A 176 44.54 -56.92 -8.36
N ALA A 177 43.79 -57.74 -7.63
CA ALA A 177 43.04 -58.89 -8.14
C ALA A 177 42.01 -59.30 -7.08
N ALA A 178 40.77 -59.51 -7.55
CA ALA A 178 39.69 -60.14 -6.80
C ALA A 178 40.03 -61.60 -6.41
N ARG A 179 39.45 -62.11 -5.31
CA ARG A 179 38.49 -63.23 -5.32
C ARG A 179 37.97 -63.57 -3.90
N GLU A 180 36.68 -63.89 -3.85
CA GLU A 180 35.94 -64.52 -2.75
C GLU A 180 36.22 -66.04 -2.65
N ASP A 181 35.87 -66.61 -1.48
CA ASP A 181 35.95 -68.00 -0.96
C ASP A 181 37.33 -68.51 -0.48
#